data_AF-A0A8J6RTJ9-F1
#
_entry.id   AF-A0A8J6RTJ9-F1
#
_cell.length_a   1.000
_cell.length_b   1.000
_cell.length_c   1.000
_cell.angle_alpha   90.00
_cell.angle_beta   90.00
_cell.angle_gamma   90.00
#
_symmetry.space_group_name_H-M   'P 1'
#
loop_
_entity.id
_entity.type
_entity.pdbx_description
1 polymer ?
#
loop_
_entity_poly.entity_id
_entity_poly.type
_entity_poly.pdbx_seq_one_letter_code
_entity_poly.pdbx_strand_id
1 'polypeptide(L)'
;MFATVTRFFLLVALAGCSTVTTSQYEATARTTFTWKVHYFTNPSRNLERIETFGSTSLLNRNGEKPEGAVIGPHERELWWAALPPQPTLDEIEQRQQPGEQTSTPGLLRDVDYQITYRSGNQTVTLPTNYDVYREVVKAYPSQTPLELTLGINDASVEKAEPKFEN
;
A
#
# COMPACT_ATOMS: atom_id res chain seq x y z
N MET A 1 22.18 41.73 44.36
CA MET A 1 21.26 41.53 43.22
C MET A 1 22.02 40.73 42.17
N PHE A 2 21.79 39.42 42.09
CA PHE A 2 22.41 38.55 41.09
C PHE A 2 21.29 37.79 40.37
N ALA A 3 21.14 38.05 39.07
CA ALA A 3 20.17 37.38 38.23
C ALA A 3 20.87 36.26 37.46
N THR A 4 20.49 35.01 37.74
CA THR A 4 21.01 33.82 37.06
C THR A 4 20.14 33.57 35.83
N VAL A 5 20.72 33.73 34.63
CA VAL A 5 20.04 33.43 33.37
C VAL A 5 20.20 31.95 33.07
N THR A 6 19.15 31.17 33.33
CA THR A 6 19.08 29.76 32.95
C THR A 6 18.82 29.65 31.45
N ARG A 7 19.85 29.26 30.68
CA ARG A 7 19.71 28.93 29.25
C ARG A 7 19.01 27.57 29.12
N PHE A 8 17.81 27.58 28.55
CA PHE A 8 17.08 26.38 28.15
C PHE A 8 17.69 25.86 26.84
N PHE A 9 18.45 24.77 26.90
CA PHE A 9 18.91 24.05 25.70
C PHE A 9 17.73 23.23 25.15
N LEU A 10 17.19 23.66 24.01
CA LEU A 10 16.19 22.90 23.26
C LEU A 10 16.91 21.76 22.53
N LEU A 11 16.84 20.54 23.08
CA LEU A 11 17.28 19.33 22.40
C LEU A 11 16.29 19.00 21.28
N VAL A 12 16.66 19.27 20.03
CA VAL A 12 15.97 18.75 18.86
C VAL A 12 16.36 17.28 18.72
N ALA A 13 15.51 16.36 19.16
CA ALA A 13 15.65 14.96 18.82
C ALA A 13 15.33 14.79 17.33
N LEU A 14 16.35 14.58 16.49
CA LEU A 14 16.13 14.07 15.14
C LEU A 14 15.48 12.70 15.28
N ALA A 15 14.23 12.55 14.83
CA ALA A 15 13.62 11.24 14.63
C ALA A 15 14.48 10.48 13.61
N GLY A 16 15.38 9.62 14.10
CA GLY A 16 16.26 8.81 13.26
C GLY A 16 15.47 7.72 12.54
N CYS A 17 15.98 7.28 11.39
CA CYS A 17 15.58 5.99 10.81
C CYS A 17 16.04 4.88 11.76
N SER A 18 15.12 4.20 12.42
CA SER A 18 15.43 2.97 13.14
C SER A 18 15.66 1.83 12.15
N THR A 19 16.50 0.86 12.51
CA THR A 19 16.67 -0.38 11.73
C THR A 19 16.35 -1.60 12.58
N VAL A 20 15.81 -2.64 11.92
CA VAL A 20 15.48 -3.92 12.55
C VAL A 20 16.03 -5.04 11.69
N THR A 21 16.82 -5.93 12.28
CA THR A 21 17.24 -7.18 11.62
C THR A 21 16.29 -8.31 12.02
N THR A 22 15.79 -9.06 11.04
CA THR A 22 14.90 -10.20 11.30
C THR A 22 15.03 -11.27 10.21
N SER A 23 14.93 -12.54 10.63
CA SER A 23 14.80 -13.69 9.74
C SER A 23 13.37 -14.22 9.66
N GLN A 24 12.44 -13.61 10.41
CA GLN A 24 11.04 -14.00 10.47
C GLN A 24 10.20 -12.85 9.96
N TYR A 25 9.88 -12.91 8.67
CA TYR A 25 9.12 -11.88 7.98
C TYR A 25 8.22 -12.50 6.92
N GLU A 26 7.24 -11.71 6.52
CA GLU A 26 6.33 -11.97 5.43
C GLU A 26 5.95 -10.64 4.80
N ALA A 27 5.83 -10.60 3.48
CA ALA A 27 5.26 -9.45 2.79
C ALA A 27 3.97 -9.82 2.08
N THR A 28 3.00 -8.91 2.14
CA THR A 28 1.74 -9.04 1.43
C THR A 28 1.49 -7.86 0.52
N ALA A 29 0.87 -8.12 -0.63
CA ALA A 29 0.40 -7.09 -1.54
C ALA A 29 -1.07 -7.37 -1.89
N ARG A 30 -1.97 -6.50 -1.44
CA ARG A 30 -3.39 -6.58 -1.77
C ARG A 30 -3.66 -5.79 -3.03
N THR A 31 -3.81 -6.50 -4.14
CA THR A 31 -4.21 -5.92 -5.42
C THR A 31 -5.72 -5.72 -5.44
N THR A 32 -6.18 -4.56 -5.89
CA THR A 32 -7.61 -4.23 -5.95
C THR A 32 -7.96 -3.62 -7.30
N PHE A 33 -8.98 -4.16 -7.96
CA PHE A 33 -9.65 -3.56 -9.09
C PHE A 33 -10.91 -2.85 -8.60
N THR A 34 -11.14 -1.61 -9.04
CA THR A 34 -12.38 -0.88 -8.72
C THR A 34 -12.87 -0.11 -9.93
N TRP A 35 -14.12 -0.31 -10.31
CA TRP A 35 -14.78 0.53 -11.30
C TRP A 35 -15.12 1.89 -10.71
N LYS A 36 -14.73 2.96 -11.41
CA LYS A 36 -15.04 4.34 -11.07
C LYS A 36 -15.75 5.05 -12.21
N VAL A 37 -16.74 5.87 -11.88
CA VAL A 37 -17.40 6.77 -12.84
C VAL A 37 -17.36 8.18 -12.27
N HIS A 38 -17.04 9.13 -13.14
CA HIS A 38 -16.96 10.54 -12.79
C HIS A 38 -18.25 11.23 -13.24
N TYR A 39 -18.85 12.02 -12.35
CA TYR A 39 -20.05 12.81 -12.57
C TYR A 39 -19.68 14.29 -12.47
N PHE A 40 -20.05 15.07 -13.48
CA PHE A 40 -19.68 16.48 -13.60
C PHE A 40 -20.91 17.37 -13.65
N THR A 41 -20.96 18.44 -12.86
CA THR A 41 -22.04 19.45 -12.96
C THR A 41 -21.57 20.62 -13.85
N ASN A 42 -22.20 20.80 -15.03
CA ASN A 42 -21.94 21.88 -16.00
C ASN A 42 -20.51 21.88 -16.64
N PRO A 43 -20.26 22.56 -17.78
CA PRO A 43 -19.08 22.33 -18.63
C PRO A 43 -17.77 22.84 -18.03
N SER A 44 -17.81 23.53 -16.89
CA SER A 44 -16.63 24.01 -16.18
C SER A 44 -15.80 22.88 -15.57
N ARG A 45 -16.31 21.63 -15.49
CA ARG A 45 -15.65 20.42 -14.93
C ARG A 45 -15.03 20.55 -13.54
N ASN A 46 -15.20 21.68 -12.86
CA ASN A 46 -14.54 21.97 -11.58
C ASN A 46 -15.23 21.29 -10.38
N LEU A 47 -16.45 20.79 -10.56
CA LEU A 47 -17.18 20.02 -9.56
C LEU A 47 -17.37 18.61 -10.09
N GLU A 48 -16.49 17.73 -9.66
CA GLU A 48 -16.47 16.31 -10.00
C GLU A 48 -16.84 15.48 -8.77
N ARG A 49 -17.80 14.58 -8.95
CA ARG A 49 -18.13 13.53 -7.98
C ARG A 49 -17.72 12.19 -8.57
N ILE A 50 -16.98 11.41 -7.80
CA ILE A 50 -16.51 10.08 -8.23
C ILE A 50 -17.30 9.03 -7.47
N GLU A 51 -17.97 8.13 -8.20
CA GLU A 51 -18.63 6.96 -7.62
C GLU A 51 -17.84 5.69 -7.89
N THR A 52 -17.85 4.79 -6.93
CA THR A 52 -17.32 3.44 -7.06
C THR A 52 -18.44 2.43 -7.30
N PHE A 53 -18.17 1.46 -8.17
CA PHE A 53 -19.09 0.37 -8.48
C PHE A 53 -18.50 -0.96 -7.99
N GLY A 54 -18.38 -1.95 -8.87
CA GLY A 54 -17.79 -3.24 -8.53
C GLY A 54 -16.32 -3.12 -8.14
N SER A 55 -15.94 -3.90 -7.12
CA SER A 55 -14.56 -4.05 -6.69
C SER A 55 -14.22 -5.52 -6.44
N THR A 56 -13.03 -5.94 -6.83
CA THR A 56 -12.46 -7.26 -6.49
C THR A 56 -11.05 -7.06 -5.97
N SER A 57 -10.65 -7.87 -4.99
CA SER A 57 -9.29 -7.82 -4.45
C SER A 57 -8.70 -9.21 -4.31
N LEU A 58 -7.37 -9.28 -4.32
CA LEU A 58 -6.60 -10.50 -4.14
C LEU A 58 -5.38 -10.21 -3.26
N LEU A 59 -5.14 -11.08 -2.28
CA LEU A 59 -3.98 -10.97 -1.39
C LEU A 59 -2.84 -11.83 -1.92
N ASN A 60 -1.77 -11.17 -2.35
CA ASN A 60 -0.50 -11.80 -2.67
C ASN A 60 0.32 -11.93 -1.39
N ARG A 61 1.01 -13.06 -1.20
CA ARG A 61 1.82 -13.34 -0.02
C ARG A 61 3.15 -13.92 -0.47
N ASN A 62 4.25 -13.24 -0.15
CA ASN A 62 5.62 -13.63 -0.48
C ASN A 62 5.85 -13.99 -1.95
N GLY A 63 5.06 -13.42 -2.88
CA GLY A 63 5.17 -13.71 -4.32
C GLY A 63 4.61 -15.06 -4.75
N GLU A 64 4.08 -15.86 -3.82
CA GLU A 64 3.43 -17.12 -4.13
C GLU A 64 2.09 -16.87 -4.83
N LYS A 65 1.72 -17.77 -5.75
CA LYS A 65 0.44 -17.68 -6.46
C LYS A 65 -0.72 -17.94 -5.50
N PRO A 66 -1.58 -16.95 -5.23
CA PRO A 66 -2.72 -17.14 -4.34
C PRO A 66 -3.87 -17.88 -5.06
N GLU A 67 -4.75 -18.51 -4.27
CA GLU A 67 -6.00 -19.06 -4.77
C GLU A 67 -6.91 -17.93 -5.32
N GLY A 68 -7.61 -18.20 -6.43
CA GLY A 68 -8.44 -17.18 -7.09
C GLY A 68 -7.66 -16.16 -7.95
N ALA A 69 -6.34 -16.35 -8.11
CA ALA A 69 -5.56 -15.65 -9.11
C ALA A 69 -6.03 -16.03 -10.52
N VAL A 70 -6.61 -15.07 -11.24
CA VAL A 70 -7.08 -15.24 -12.62
C VAL A 70 -6.17 -14.54 -13.61
N ILE A 71 -5.56 -13.42 -13.20
CA ILE A 71 -4.68 -12.60 -14.03
C ILE A 71 -3.31 -12.54 -13.35
N GLY A 72 -2.25 -13.02 -13.99
CA GLY A 72 -0.89 -12.84 -13.48
C GLY A 72 0.13 -13.94 -13.81
N PRO A 73 1.38 -13.79 -13.35
CA PRO A 73 1.89 -12.61 -12.64
C PRO A 73 2.07 -11.47 -13.65
N HIS A 74 1.42 -10.33 -13.40
CA HIS A 74 1.45 -9.16 -14.29
C HIS A 74 2.51 -8.17 -13.78
N GLU A 75 2.39 -6.88 -14.11
CA GLU A 75 3.26 -5.81 -13.63
C GLU A 75 3.65 -6.01 -12.16
N ARG A 76 4.95 -5.87 -11.86
CA ARG A 76 5.48 -6.00 -10.50
C ARG A 76 5.37 -7.40 -9.88
N GLU A 77 5.23 -8.44 -10.71
CA GLU A 77 5.17 -9.86 -10.29
C GLU A 77 3.95 -10.17 -9.39
N LEU A 78 2.89 -9.37 -9.51
CA LEU A 78 1.68 -9.51 -8.72
C LEU A 78 0.59 -10.30 -9.47
N TRP A 79 -0.12 -11.12 -8.72
CA TRP A 79 -1.33 -11.81 -9.14
C TRP A 79 -2.56 -10.96 -8.81
N TRP A 80 -3.54 -11.00 -9.70
CA TRP A 80 -4.76 -10.24 -9.62
C TRP A 80 -6.00 -11.15 -9.71
N ALA A 81 -7.07 -10.74 -9.03
CA ALA A 81 -8.38 -11.39 -9.13
C ALA A 81 -8.97 -11.20 -10.53
N ALA A 82 -10.08 -11.92 -10.80
CA ALA A 82 -10.94 -11.57 -11.92
C ALA A 82 -11.42 -10.11 -11.81
N LEU A 83 -11.63 -9.46 -12.95
CA LEU A 83 -12.22 -8.12 -12.99
C LEU A 83 -13.63 -8.16 -12.37
N PRO A 84 -14.01 -7.14 -11.58
CA PRO A 84 -15.40 -6.99 -11.18
C PRO A 84 -16.26 -6.78 -12.44
N PRO A 85 -17.54 -7.20 -12.43
CA PRO A 85 -18.46 -6.85 -13.50
C PRO A 85 -18.44 -5.35 -13.77
N GLN A 86 -18.35 -4.96 -15.04
CA GLN A 86 -18.41 -3.56 -15.42
C GLN A 86 -19.81 -3.02 -15.12
N PRO A 87 -19.93 -1.81 -14.53
CA PRO A 87 -21.23 -1.22 -14.27
C PRO A 87 -21.99 -0.99 -15.58
N THR A 88 -23.27 -1.29 -15.55
CA THR A 88 -24.21 -1.09 -16.65
C THR A 88 -24.61 0.38 -16.76
N LEU A 89 -25.19 0.77 -17.90
CA LEU A 89 -25.70 2.13 -18.09
C LEU A 89 -26.79 2.45 -17.05
N ASP A 90 -27.72 1.52 -16.82
CA ASP A 90 -28.82 1.71 -15.86
C ASP A 90 -28.30 1.95 -14.44
N GLU A 91 -27.28 1.21 -13.99
CA GLU A 91 -26.67 1.40 -12.68
C GLU A 91 -25.98 2.77 -12.54
N ILE A 92 -25.43 3.29 -13.64
CA ILE A 92 -24.78 4.60 -13.69
C ILE A 92 -25.83 5.70 -13.64
N GLU A 93 -26.85 5.63 -14.49
CA GLU A 93 -27.94 6.60 -14.54
C GLU A 93 -28.73 6.65 -13.22
N GLN A 94 -28.91 5.51 -12.55
CA GLN A 94 -29.56 5.46 -11.23
C GLN A 94 -28.83 6.29 -10.16
N ARG A 95 -27.50 6.43 -10.27
CA ARG A 95 -26.67 7.18 -9.32
C ARG A 95 -26.36 8.60 -9.80
N GLN A 96 -26.84 8.98 -10.97
CA GLN A 96 -26.68 10.31 -11.56
C GLN A 96 -27.65 11.30 -10.91
N GLN A 97 -27.16 12.48 -10.56
CA GLN A 97 -27.98 13.57 -10.07
C GLN A 97 -28.44 14.48 -11.22
N PRO A 98 -29.58 15.18 -11.07
CA PRO A 98 -30.08 16.10 -12.09
C PRO A 98 -29.03 17.15 -12.48
N GLY A 99 -28.77 17.29 -13.77
CA GLY A 99 -27.80 18.26 -14.30
C GLY A 99 -26.35 17.78 -14.31
N GLU A 100 -26.07 16.54 -13.87
CA GLU A 100 -24.76 15.92 -14.03
C GLU A 100 -24.59 15.31 -15.43
N GLN A 101 -23.33 15.22 -15.89
CA GLN A 101 -22.89 14.42 -17.03
C GLN A 101 -21.92 13.35 -16.55
N THR A 102 -22.00 12.14 -17.12
CA THR A 102 -21.17 11.00 -16.69
C THR A 102 -20.00 10.74 -17.64
N SER A 103 -18.87 10.29 -17.08
CA SER A 103 -17.78 9.70 -17.87
C SER A 103 -18.10 8.26 -18.27
N THR A 104 -17.29 7.70 -19.17
CA THR A 104 -17.22 6.24 -19.31
C THR A 104 -16.64 5.62 -18.04
N PRO A 105 -17.04 4.39 -17.65
CA PRO A 105 -16.43 3.68 -16.53
C PRO A 105 -14.92 3.49 -16.73
N GLY A 106 -14.14 3.95 -15.76
CA GLY A 106 -12.70 3.72 -15.68
C GLY A 106 -12.38 2.62 -14.67
N LEU A 107 -11.45 1.73 -15.02
CA LEU A 107 -10.96 0.71 -14.10
C LEU A 107 -9.73 1.24 -13.35
N LEU A 108 -9.89 1.49 -12.05
CA LEU A 108 -8.76 1.79 -11.17
C LEU A 108 -8.10 0.50 -10.70
N ARG A 109 -6.77 0.50 -10.72
CA ARG A 109 -5.92 -0.55 -10.14
C ARG A 109 -5.18 0.05 -8.95
N ASP A 110 -5.24 -0.62 -7.82
CA ASP A 110 -4.57 -0.20 -6.60
C ASP A 110 -3.84 -1.37 -5.94
N VAL A 111 -2.75 -1.08 -5.22
CA VAL A 111 -2.00 -2.10 -4.49
C VAL A 111 -1.59 -1.57 -3.12
N ASP A 112 -2.08 -2.23 -2.07
CA ASP A 112 -1.67 -1.98 -0.69
C ASP A 112 -0.58 -2.97 -0.28
N TYR A 113 0.60 -2.47 0.08
CA TYR A 113 1.74 -3.29 0.49
C TYR A 113 1.90 -3.24 2.00
N GLN A 114 2.09 -4.42 2.60
CA GLN A 114 2.37 -4.55 4.03
C GLN A 114 3.50 -5.55 4.24
N ILE A 115 4.26 -5.35 5.31
CA ILE A 115 5.24 -6.31 5.82
C ILE A 115 4.91 -6.65 7.27
N THR A 116 4.91 -7.94 7.57
CA THR A 116 4.80 -8.47 8.92
C THR A 116 6.14 -9.07 9.30
N TYR A 117 6.71 -8.68 10.43
CA TYR A 117 7.98 -9.22 10.91
C TYR A 117 7.99 -9.39 12.43
N ARG A 118 8.89 -10.25 12.91
CA ARG A 118 9.11 -10.42 14.35
C ARG A 118 10.21 -9.49 14.84
N SER A 119 9.93 -8.73 15.89
CA SER A 119 10.87 -7.92 16.65
C SER A 119 10.86 -8.37 18.12
N GLY A 120 11.88 -9.12 18.53
CA GLY A 120 11.92 -9.80 19.82
C GLY A 120 10.75 -10.78 20.00
N ASN A 121 9.87 -10.49 20.97
CA ASN A 121 8.68 -11.29 21.26
C ASN A 121 7.38 -10.76 20.62
N GLN A 122 7.46 -9.68 19.85
CA GLN A 122 6.31 -9.06 19.21
C GLN A 122 6.32 -9.33 17.71
N THR A 123 5.12 -9.55 17.16
CA THR A 123 4.87 -9.53 15.72
C THR A 123 4.33 -8.16 15.36
N VAL A 124 4.98 -7.50 14.41
CA VAL A 124 4.65 -6.14 13.97
C VAL A 124 4.25 -6.20 12.50
N THR A 125 3.11 -5.59 12.15
CA THR A 125 2.67 -5.41 10.77
C THR A 125 2.66 -3.93 10.46
N LEU A 126 3.41 -3.51 9.44
CA LEU A 126 3.52 -2.12 9.01
C LEU A 126 3.20 -1.97 7.52
N PRO A 127 2.65 -0.81 7.11
CA PRO A 127 2.60 -0.45 5.70
C PRO A 127 4.02 -0.35 5.12
N THR A 128 4.14 -0.64 3.84
CA THR A 128 5.41 -0.57 3.13
C THR A 128 5.21 -0.22 1.66
N ASN A 129 6.25 -0.38 0.85
CA ASN A 129 6.25 -0.09 -0.57
C ASN A 129 6.62 -1.33 -1.41
N TYR A 130 6.54 -1.17 -2.73
CA TYR A 130 6.82 -2.25 -3.67
C TYR A 130 8.26 -2.78 -3.56
N ASP A 131 9.24 -1.92 -3.32
CA ASP A 131 10.64 -2.33 -3.30
C ASP A 131 10.90 -3.26 -2.11
N VAL A 132 10.35 -2.94 -0.93
CA VAL A 132 10.40 -3.82 0.25
C VAL A 132 9.69 -5.14 -0.02
N TYR A 133 8.48 -5.11 -0.60
CA TYR A 133 7.76 -6.32 -0.97
C TYR A 133 8.61 -7.21 -1.89
N ARG A 134 9.22 -6.62 -2.93
CA ARG A 134 10.06 -7.33 -3.89
C ARG A 134 11.29 -7.96 -3.24
N GLU A 135 11.96 -7.25 -2.33
CA GLU A 135 13.11 -7.81 -1.62
C GLU A 135 12.69 -8.99 -0.72
N VAL A 136 11.53 -8.92 -0.07
CA VAL A 136 10.97 -10.06 0.66
C VAL A 136 10.69 -11.24 -0.29
N VAL A 137 10.05 -11.02 -1.44
CA VAL A 137 9.79 -12.09 -2.43
C VAL A 137 11.08 -12.81 -2.84
N LYS A 138 12.18 -12.07 -3.03
CA LYS A 138 13.48 -12.66 -3.38
C LYS A 138 14.11 -13.43 -2.21
N ALA A 139 14.01 -12.90 -0.99
CA ALA A 139 14.68 -13.43 0.19
C ALA A 139 13.91 -14.59 0.85
N TYR A 140 12.59 -14.63 0.70
CA TYR A 140 11.71 -15.58 1.38
C TYR A 140 11.98 -17.06 1.04
N PRO A 141 12.24 -17.47 -0.22
CA PRO A 141 12.51 -18.87 -0.54
C PRO A 141 13.73 -19.47 0.17
N SER A 142 14.75 -18.64 0.43
CA SER A 142 15.96 -19.03 1.17
C SER A 142 15.94 -18.60 2.64
N GLN A 143 14.86 -17.96 3.10
CA GLN A 143 14.73 -17.37 4.44
C GLN A 143 15.93 -16.48 4.81
N THR A 144 16.48 -15.74 3.83
CA THR A 144 17.65 -14.88 4.05
C THR A 144 17.27 -13.77 5.03
N PRO A 145 18.02 -13.55 6.14
CA PRO A 145 17.72 -12.45 7.06
C PRO A 145 17.68 -11.11 6.34
N LEU A 146 16.75 -10.25 6.75
CA LEU A 146 16.60 -8.90 6.21
C LEU A 146 16.92 -7.86 7.28
N GLU A 147 17.59 -6.79 6.87
CA GLU A 147 17.66 -5.54 7.61
C GLU A 147 16.61 -4.58 7.06
N LEU A 148 15.64 -4.24 7.90
CA LEU A 148 14.53 -3.34 7.60
C LEU A 148 14.88 -1.94 8.10
N THR A 149 14.72 -0.94 7.24
CA THR A 149 14.81 0.48 7.62
C THR A 149 13.39 1.01 7.82
N LEU A 150 13.11 1.48 9.03
CA LEU A 150 11.81 2.01 9.40
C LEU A 150 11.68 3.48 8.99
N GLY A 151 10.46 3.88 8.65
CA GLY A 151 10.09 5.25 8.31
C GLY A 151 9.94 6.16 9.53
N ILE A 152 9.39 7.35 9.30
CA ILE A 152 9.17 8.34 10.36
C ILE A 152 8.29 7.75 11.47
N ASN A 153 8.73 7.90 12.72
CA ASN A 153 8.08 7.36 13.91
C ASN A 153 7.90 5.84 13.90
N ASP A 154 8.74 5.11 13.14
CA ASP A 154 8.67 3.65 13.00
C ASP A 154 7.31 3.14 12.49
N ALA A 155 6.58 3.99 11.74
CA ALA A 155 5.20 3.73 11.32
C ALA A 155 5.08 2.99 9.96
N SER A 156 6.19 2.79 9.27
CA SER A 156 6.29 2.10 7.97
C SER A 156 7.65 1.43 7.84
N VAL A 157 7.78 0.51 6.89
CA VAL A 157 9.09 0.02 6.43
C VAL A 157 9.38 0.64 5.07
N GLU A 158 10.48 1.38 4.96
CA GLU A 158 10.83 2.12 3.74
C GLU A 158 11.86 1.38 2.88
N LYS A 159 12.67 0.52 3.50
CA LYS A 159 13.72 -0.24 2.82
C LYS A 159 13.90 -1.60 3.47
N ALA A 160 14.24 -2.61 2.68
CA ALA A 160 14.65 -3.93 3.14
C ALA A 160 15.90 -4.35 2.36
N GLU A 161 16.91 -4.86 3.06
CA GLU A 161 18.15 -5.32 2.45
C GLU A 161 18.53 -6.69 3.00
N PRO A 162 19.02 -7.61 2.15
CA PRO A 162 19.53 -8.89 2.63
C PRO A 162 20.76 -8.68 3.51
N LYS A 163 20.74 -9.31 4.68
CA LYS A 163 21.87 -9.33 5.60
C LYS A 163 22.62 -10.63 5.43
N PHE A 164 23.80 -10.54 4.82
CA PHE A 164 24.74 -11.65 4.73
C PHE A 164 25.63 -11.62 5.98
N GLU A 165 25.67 -12.70 6.75
CA GLU A 165 26.69 -12.87 7.79
C GLU A 165 28.06 -13.01 7.11
N ASN A 166 29.02 -12.18 7.51
CA ASN A 166 30.44 -12.30 7.13
C ASN A 166 31.17 -13.24 8.08
#